data_AF-A0A3S0C5B3-F1
#
_entry.id   AF-A0A3S0C5B3-F1
#
_cell.length_a   1.000
_cell.length_b   1.000
_cell.length_c   1.000
_cell.angle_alpha   90.00
_cell.angle_beta   90.00
_cell.angle_gamma   90.00
#
_symmetry.space_group_name_H-M   'P 1'
#
loop_
_entity.id
_entity.type
_entity.pdbx_description
1 polymer ?
#
loop_
_entity_poly.entity_id
_entity_poly.type
_entity_poly.pdbx_seq_one_letter_code
_entity_poly.pdbx_strand_id
1 'polypeptide(L)'
;MTSSRRPCATTRRSTSSAGSPRSASRTAWPAASSGTAPTGPRERPEVTSPRRIAVVPAYNEEPTVRDVLGKLYGYVDELVVVDDGSTDDTRGEIEKFLAGRDGARMLVHDVNQGMSEAYYLAFGDLRRRLAAGELSPDDFVYTVDADGQHELAVLEDLHRRMHDERLDALLVQRDLSTYPPYKQVGNWVMSTWATIWSGGVALKDVESGYRIFRLGALADALDYYQGYKYSETVEVAIVLSRLGYRVRNDVLVPVPVFRSRTRMKDVVIDLAAMPAAAFRVTLRRPKDQPVPSLVPPVLTSAAIAAAAVAPPLAAVGLLRRRRRSRR
;
A
#
# COMPACT_ATOMS: atom_id res chain seq x y z
N MET A 1 -60.83 10.59 31.23
CA MET A 1 -60.18 10.23 32.51
C MET A 1 -58.69 10.50 32.34
N THR A 2 -58.00 11.47 32.99
CA THR A 2 -57.71 11.62 34.44
C THR A 2 -57.06 10.36 35.04
N SER A 3 -55.96 10.35 35.80
CA SER A 3 -55.12 11.41 36.42
C SER A 3 -53.75 10.78 36.83
N SER A 4 -52.64 11.48 37.15
CA SER A 4 -52.17 12.86 36.93
C SER A 4 -50.71 13.02 37.42
N ARG A 5 -50.10 14.21 37.25
CA ARG A 5 -49.19 14.98 38.16
C ARG A 5 -48.28 14.23 39.16
N ARG A 6 -47.06 14.66 39.54
CA ARG A 6 -46.00 15.66 39.19
C ARG A 6 -44.97 15.58 40.38
N PRO A 7 -43.86 16.34 40.43
CA PRO A 7 -42.64 15.89 41.13
C PRO A 7 -42.46 16.41 42.56
N CYS A 8 -41.43 15.91 43.24
CA CYS A 8 -40.90 16.50 44.48
C CYS A 8 -39.47 17.01 44.27
N ALA A 9 -39.22 18.25 44.71
CA ALA A 9 -37.89 18.83 44.83
C ALA A 9 -37.72 19.31 46.28
N THR A 10 -36.56 19.09 46.88
CA THR A 10 -36.24 19.61 48.22
C THR A 10 -34.85 20.23 48.26
N THR A 11 -34.79 21.38 48.92
CA THR A 11 -33.64 22.29 49.00
C THR A 11 -33.04 22.28 50.41
N ARG A 12 -31.71 22.45 50.49
CA ARG A 12 -30.93 23.25 51.47
C ARG A 12 -29.43 23.06 51.15
N ARG A 13 -28.62 24.11 50.95
CA ARG A 13 -27.98 24.99 51.96
C ARG A 13 -27.21 24.21 53.04
N SER A 14 -26.01 24.58 53.48
CA SER A 14 -24.93 25.46 52.97
C SER A 14 -23.87 25.56 54.09
N THR A 15 -22.59 25.28 53.84
CA THR A 15 -21.50 25.71 54.72
C THR A 15 -20.27 26.11 53.91
N SER A 16 -19.81 27.32 54.15
CA SER A 16 -18.58 27.89 53.61
C SER A 16 -17.37 27.53 54.47
N SER A 17 -16.22 27.33 53.84
CA SER A 17 -14.93 27.73 54.43
C SER A 17 -14.05 28.30 53.32
N ALA A 18 -13.25 29.30 53.67
CA ALA A 18 -12.51 30.11 52.71
C ALA A 18 -11.04 29.68 52.60
N GLY A 19 -10.49 29.73 51.39
CA GLY A 19 -9.07 29.54 51.12
C GLY A 19 -8.73 30.16 49.77
N SER A 20 -7.84 31.15 49.77
CA SER A 20 -7.45 31.94 48.59
C SER A 20 -6.05 32.52 48.84
N PRO A 21 -5.29 32.96 47.82
CA PRO A 21 -4.87 32.17 46.66
C PRO A 21 -3.33 32.23 46.49
N ARG A 22 -2.73 31.37 45.65
CA ARG A 22 -1.35 31.60 45.18
C ARG A 22 -1.14 31.32 43.69
N SER A 23 -0.71 32.39 43.01
CA SER A 23 0.09 32.44 41.77
C SER A 23 -0.31 31.57 40.58
N ALA A 24 -1.18 32.11 39.72
CA ALA A 24 -1.14 31.80 38.29
C ALA A 24 -0.04 32.65 37.62
N SER A 25 0.95 32.02 36.99
CA SER A 25 1.97 32.69 36.20
C SER A 25 1.41 33.14 34.85
N ARG A 26 0.98 34.40 34.77
CA ARG A 26 0.65 35.07 33.49
C ARG A 26 1.94 35.42 32.74
N THR A 27 2.30 34.63 31.73
CA THR A 27 3.25 35.08 30.70
C THR A 27 2.52 36.01 29.76
N ALA A 28 2.86 37.30 29.80
CA ALA A 28 2.21 38.32 28.99
C ALA A 28 2.55 38.14 27.49
N TRP A 29 1.54 38.24 26.62
CA TRP A 29 1.76 38.38 25.19
C TRP A 29 2.23 39.82 24.90
N PRO A 30 3.23 40.02 24.02
CA PRO A 30 3.64 41.37 23.63
C PRO A 30 2.52 42.07 22.86
N ALA A 31 2.35 43.37 23.13
CA ALA A 31 1.33 44.18 22.48
C ALA A 31 1.55 44.25 20.97
N ALA A 32 0.47 44.14 20.19
CA ALA A 32 0.53 44.27 18.73
C ALA A 32 0.94 45.70 18.34
N SER A 33 2.14 45.84 17.79
CA SER A 33 2.57 47.07 17.11
C SER A 33 1.74 47.28 15.85
N SER A 34 1.05 48.41 15.75
CA SER A 34 0.29 48.82 14.57
C SER A 34 1.23 49.13 13.39
N GLY A 35 1.58 48.09 12.63
CA GLY A 35 2.34 48.19 11.38
C GLY A 35 1.42 48.08 10.17
N THR A 36 1.57 48.99 9.21
CA THR A 36 0.80 49.04 7.95
C THR A 36 0.91 47.72 7.18
N ALA A 37 -0.21 47.20 6.70
CA ALA A 37 -0.24 45.93 5.96
C ALA A 37 0.54 46.05 4.63
N PRO A 38 1.46 45.12 4.32
CA PRO A 38 2.14 45.11 3.03
C PRO A 38 1.19 44.63 1.93
N THR A 39 0.82 45.53 1.02
CA THR A 39 0.07 45.20 -0.20
C THR A 39 1.02 44.63 -1.26
N GLY A 40 1.20 43.31 -1.22
CA GLY A 40 1.90 42.54 -2.25
C GLY A 40 1.49 41.07 -2.16
N PRO A 41 1.65 40.27 -3.24
CA PRO A 41 1.41 38.85 -3.17
C PRO A 41 2.33 38.23 -2.10
N ARG A 42 1.74 37.53 -1.12
CA ARG A 42 2.53 36.66 -0.24
C ARG A 42 2.94 35.44 -1.04
N GLU A 43 4.18 35.43 -1.52
CA GLU A 43 4.84 34.18 -1.91
C GLU A 43 4.73 33.21 -0.72
N ARG A 44 4.02 32.10 -0.93
CA ARG A 44 3.98 31.02 0.06
C ARG A 44 5.25 30.20 -0.13
N PRO A 45 5.99 29.84 0.93
CA PRO A 45 7.05 28.85 0.81
C PRO A 45 6.38 27.49 0.52
N GLU A 46 6.38 27.06 -0.73
CA GLU A 46 5.86 25.75 -1.13
C GLU A 46 6.82 24.64 -0.70
N VAL A 47 6.58 24.14 0.51
CA VAL A 47 6.82 22.74 0.85
C VAL A 47 5.44 22.14 1.14
N THR A 48 4.68 21.89 0.07
CA THR A 48 3.43 21.13 0.20
C THR A 48 3.79 19.69 0.58
N SER A 49 3.25 19.21 1.69
CA SER A 49 3.38 17.80 2.05
C SER A 49 2.83 16.91 0.92
N PRO A 50 3.41 15.72 0.67
CA PRO A 50 2.93 14.85 -0.40
C PRO A 50 1.44 14.54 -0.25
N ARG A 51 0.68 14.69 -1.35
CA ARG A 51 -0.76 14.44 -1.33
C ARG A 51 -1.05 12.98 -1.02
N ARG A 52 -2.16 12.74 -0.35
CA ARG A 52 -2.64 11.43 0.02
C ARG A 52 -3.83 11.08 -0.86
N ILE A 53 -3.69 10.04 -1.66
CA ILE A 53 -4.66 9.62 -2.68
C ILE A 53 -5.15 8.20 -2.36
N ALA A 54 -6.40 8.05 -1.93
CA ALA A 54 -7.00 6.73 -1.77
C ALA A 54 -7.54 6.20 -3.11
N VAL A 55 -7.27 4.93 -3.41
CA VAL A 55 -7.90 4.16 -4.48
C VAL A 55 -8.74 3.05 -3.84
N VAL A 56 -10.04 3.05 -4.11
CA VAL A 56 -11.02 2.14 -3.53
C VAL A 56 -11.79 1.41 -4.62
N PRO A 57 -11.43 0.15 -4.97
CA PRO A 57 -12.27 -0.67 -5.82
C PRO A 57 -13.51 -1.14 -5.06
N ALA A 58 -14.66 -1.14 -5.73
CA ALA A 58 -15.93 -1.59 -5.20
C ALA A 58 -16.65 -2.47 -6.23
N TYR A 59 -17.15 -3.62 -5.78
CA TYR A 59 -18.03 -4.49 -6.56
C TYR A 59 -18.97 -5.23 -5.62
N ASN A 60 -20.26 -4.89 -5.67
CA ASN A 60 -21.30 -5.41 -4.78
C ASN A 60 -20.94 -5.27 -3.28
N GLU A 61 -20.63 -4.03 -2.86
CA GLU A 61 -20.33 -3.64 -1.48
C GLU A 61 -21.31 -2.56 -0.95
N GLU A 62 -22.55 -2.54 -1.46
CA GLU A 62 -23.64 -1.64 -1.00
C GLU A 62 -23.72 -1.53 0.54
N PRO A 63 -23.62 -2.62 1.33
CA PRO A 63 -23.76 -2.55 2.79
C PRO A 63 -22.58 -1.88 3.53
N THR A 64 -21.44 -1.65 2.88
CA THR A 64 -20.20 -1.18 3.54
C THR A 64 -19.55 0.02 2.89
N VAL A 65 -19.75 0.25 1.59
CA VAL A 65 -19.02 1.27 0.83
C VAL A 65 -19.16 2.66 1.44
N ARG A 66 -20.38 3.11 1.80
CA ARG A 66 -20.61 4.44 2.40
C ARG A 66 -19.81 4.66 3.69
N ASP A 67 -19.76 3.67 4.57
CA ASP A 67 -19.06 3.75 5.85
C ASP A 67 -17.54 3.73 5.68
N VAL A 68 -17.02 2.97 4.71
CA VAL A 68 -15.59 2.96 4.37
C VAL A 68 -15.18 4.31 3.78
N LEU A 69 -15.90 4.80 2.78
CA LEU A 69 -15.61 6.10 2.16
C LEU A 69 -15.73 7.25 3.17
N GLY A 70 -16.75 7.23 4.03
CA GLY A 70 -16.99 8.25 5.06
C GLY A 70 -15.88 8.34 6.11
N LYS A 71 -15.26 7.22 6.47
CA LYS A 71 -14.07 7.20 7.34
C LYS A 71 -12.82 7.64 6.56
N LEU A 72 -12.61 7.09 5.37
CA LEU A 72 -11.38 7.27 4.58
C LEU A 72 -11.19 8.72 4.11
N TYR A 73 -12.28 9.39 3.72
CA TYR A 73 -12.28 10.80 3.26
C TYR A 73 -11.70 11.78 4.29
N GLY A 74 -11.68 11.43 5.58
CA GLY A 74 -11.06 12.25 6.63
C GLY A 74 -9.53 12.14 6.72
N TYR A 75 -8.91 11.19 6.04
CA TYR A 75 -7.46 10.90 6.12
C TYR A 75 -6.67 11.27 4.85
N VAL A 76 -7.36 11.57 3.75
CA VAL A 76 -6.78 11.72 2.41
C VAL A 76 -7.18 13.04 1.75
N ASP A 77 -6.29 13.59 0.91
CA ASP A 77 -6.54 14.80 0.13
C ASP A 77 -7.35 14.50 -1.14
N GLU A 78 -7.24 13.27 -1.65
CA GLU A 78 -7.96 12.80 -2.84
C GLU A 78 -8.50 11.38 -2.64
N LEU A 79 -9.73 11.13 -3.13
CA LEU A 79 -10.41 9.85 -3.08
C LEU A 79 -10.87 9.44 -4.48
N VAL A 80 -10.35 8.32 -4.96
CA VAL A 80 -10.67 7.72 -6.27
C VAL A 80 -11.39 6.40 -6.01
N VAL A 81 -12.69 6.38 -6.21
CA VAL A 81 -13.50 5.16 -6.10
C VAL A 81 -13.65 4.54 -7.48
N VAL A 82 -13.56 3.22 -7.60
CA VAL A 82 -13.76 2.50 -8.86
C VAL A 82 -14.92 1.53 -8.70
N ASP A 83 -16.05 1.81 -9.35
CA ASP A 83 -17.15 0.85 -9.43
C ASP A 83 -16.87 -0.15 -10.57
N ASP A 84 -16.57 -1.39 -10.21
CA ASP A 84 -16.22 -2.47 -11.15
C ASP A 84 -17.50 -3.20 -11.63
N GLY A 85 -18.44 -2.43 -12.17
CA GLY A 85 -19.68 -2.92 -12.77
C GLY A 85 -20.64 -3.59 -11.78
N SER A 86 -20.90 -2.95 -10.63
CA SER A 86 -21.78 -3.49 -9.59
C SER A 86 -23.21 -3.74 -10.08
N THR A 87 -23.87 -4.72 -9.45
CA THR A 87 -25.23 -5.19 -9.75
C THR A 87 -26.26 -4.88 -8.65
N ASP A 88 -25.79 -4.32 -7.53
CA ASP A 88 -26.58 -3.79 -6.41
C ASP A 88 -26.48 -2.24 -6.39
N ASP A 89 -26.94 -1.56 -5.32
CA ASP A 89 -26.89 -0.09 -5.24
C ASP A 89 -25.51 0.46 -4.83
N THR A 90 -24.42 -0.32 -4.93
CA THR A 90 -23.04 0.15 -4.66
C THR A 90 -22.74 1.45 -5.40
N ARG A 91 -23.04 1.51 -6.71
CA ARG A 91 -22.81 2.71 -7.53
C ARG A 91 -23.62 3.90 -7.04
N GLY A 92 -24.91 3.71 -6.74
CA GLY A 92 -25.76 4.78 -6.23
C GLY A 92 -25.31 5.28 -4.85
N GLU A 93 -24.84 4.40 -3.98
CA GLU A 93 -24.26 4.77 -2.69
C GLU A 93 -22.95 5.56 -2.82
N ILE A 94 -22.09 5.20 -3.78
CA ILE A 94 -20.89 5.98 -4.13
C ILE A 94 -21.29 7.36 -4.68
N GLU A 95 -22.21 7.44 -5.64
CA GLU A 95 -22.66 8.72 -6.22
C GLU A 95 -23.27 9.65 -5.16
N LYS A 96 -24.15 9.13 -4.29
CA LYS A 96 -24.73 9.85 -3.14
C LYS A 96 -23.65 10.30 -2.15
N PHE A 97 -22.55 9.56 -2.01
CA PHE A 97 -21.41 9.96 -1.17
C PHE A 97 -20.56 11.04 -1.83
N LEU A 98 -20.23 10.94 -3.11
CA LEU A 98 -19.35 11.90 -3.79
C LEU A 98 -20.03 13.26 -4.05
N ALA A 99 -21.36 13.30 -4.12
CA ALA A 99 -22.12 14.52 -4.34
C ALA A 99 -21.73 15.66 -3.36
N GLY A 100 -21.18 16.74 -3.91
CA GLY A 100 -20.78 17.93 -3.17
C GLY A 100 -19.50 17.80 -2.33
N ARG A 101 -18.68 16.77 -2.56
CA ARG A 101 -17.37 16.60 -1.90
C ARG A 101 -16.22 16.93 -2.86
N ASP A 102 -15.39 17.90 -2.48
CA ASP A 102 -14.15 18.20 -3.19
C ASP A 102 -13.13 17.07 -3.03
N GLY A 103 -12.21 16.93 -3.99
CA GLY A 103 -11.15 15.90 -3.96
C GLY A 103 -11.63 14.47 -4.19
N ALA A 104 -12.92 14.23 -4.44
CA ALA A 104 -13.48 12.89 -4.56
C ALA A 104 -14.04 12.63 -5.97
N ARG A 105 -13.65 11.52 -6.63
CA ARG A 105 -14.17 11.11 -7.94
C ARG A 105 -14.45 9.61 -8.04
N MET A 106 -15.33 9.26 -8.98
CA MET A 106 -15.61 7.87 -9.37
C MET A 106 -15.05 7.59 -10.76
N LEU A 107 -14.47 6.41 -10.93
CA LEU A 107 -14.21 5.75 -12.20
C LEU A 107 -15.13 4.52 -12.30
N VAL A 108 -15.51 4.10 -13.51
CA VAL A 108 -16.57 3.11 -13.71
C VAL A 108 -16.18 2.11 -14.79
N HIS A 109 -16.44 0.83 -14.53
CA HIS A 109 -16.62 -0.19 -15.56
C HIS A 109 -18.11 -0.49 -15.75
N ASP A 110 -18.55 -0.69 -17.00
CA ASP A 110 -19.94 -1.05 -17.30
C ASP A 110 -20.29 -2.49 -16.88
N VAL A 111 -19.29 -3.38 -16.89
CA VAL A 111 -19.39 -4.78 -16.46
C VAL A 111 -18.13 -5.18 -15.72
N ASN A 112 -18.24 -6.06 -14.73
CA ASN A 112 -17.13 -6.50 -13.88
C ASN A 112 -15.93 -7.03 -14.69
N GLN A 113 -14.78 -6.38 -14.52
CA GLN A 113 -13.48 -6.77 -15.08
C GLN A 113 -12.60 -7.50 -14.04
N GLY A 114 -12.81 -7.22 -12.76
CA GLY A 114 -12.07 -7.76 -11.62
C GLY A 114 -11.14 -6.73 -10.97
N MET A 115 -10.80 -6.99 -9.71
CA MET A 115 -10.05 -6.08 -8.83
C MET A 115 -8.73 -5.57 -9.44
N SER A 116 -7.98 -6.43 -10.13
CA SER A 116 -6.75 -6.05 -10.83
C SER A 116 -6.97 -5.02 -11.96
N GLU A 117 -8.11 -5.05 -12.65
CA GLU A 117 -8.45 -4.08 -13.72
C GLU A 117 -9.02 -2.78 -13.13
N ALA A 118 -9.83 -2.87 -12.08
CA ALA A 118 -10.29 -1.70 -11.33
C ALA A 118 -9.10 -0.88 -10.77
N TYR A 119 -8.11 -1.54 -10.19
CA TYR A 119 -6.85 -0.90 -9.79
C TYR A 119 -6.07 -0.35 -10.99
N TYR A 120 -5.99 -1.09 -12.12
CA TYR A 120 -5.29 -0.62 -13.32
C TYR A 120 -5.93 0.65 -13.92
N LEU A 121 -7.26 0.74 -13.93
CA LEU A 121 -8.00 1.94 -14.36
C LEU A 121 -7.65 3.16 -13.50
N ALA A 122 -7.67 3.02 -12.17
CA ALA A 122 -7.29 4.10 -11.26
C ALA A 122 -5.80 4.47 -11.35
N PHE A 123 -4.90 3.49 -11.35
CA PHE A 123 -3.46 3.76 -11.43
C PHE A 123 -3.06 4.35 -12.79
N GLY A 124 -3.71 3.92 -13.87
CA GLY A 124 -3.58 4.52 -15.20
C GLY A 124 -4.03 5.98 -15.23
N ASP A 125 -5.15 6.30 -14.56
CA ASP A 125 -5.62 7.68 -14.39
C ASP A 125 -4.61 8.54 -13.62
N LEU A 126 -4.13 8.06 -12.47
CA LEU A 126 -3.10 8.75 -11.68
C LEU A 126 -1.79 8.94 -12.45
N ARG A 127 -1.36 7.95 -13.24
CA ARG A 127 -0.17 8.07 -14.10
C ARG A 127 -0.34 9.13 -15.19
N ARG A 128 -1.52 9.27 -15.79
CA ARG A 128 -1.79 10.36 -16.76
C ARG A 128 -1.70 11.74 -16.09
N ARG A 129 -2.26 11.87 -14.89
CA ARG A 129 -2.26 13.14 -14.12
C ARG A 129 -0.86 13.51 -13.59
N LEU A 130 -0.05 12.52 -13.21
CA LEU A 130 1.39 12.68 -12.96
C LEU A 130 2.11 13.22 -14.21
N ALA A 131 1.88 12.60 -15.38
CA ALA A 131 2.51 13.03 -16.64
C ALA A 131 2.03 14.43 -17.11
N ALA A 132 0.83 14.85 -16.71
CA ALA A 132 0.31 16.19 -16.94
C ALA A 132 0.83 17.25 -15.94
N GLY A 133 1.56 16.84 -14.88
CA GLY A 133 2.06 17.73 -13.84
C GLY A 133 1.01 18.13 -12.78
N GLU A 134 -0.16 17.48 -12.73
CA GLU A 134 -1.20 17.74 -11.73
C GLU A 134 -0.87 17.15 -10.35
N LEU A 135 -0.06 16.09 -10.34
CA LEU A 135 0.37 15.29 -9.19
C LEU A 135 1.90 15.24 -9.12
N SER A 136 2.44 15.04 -7.92
CA SER A 136 3.88 14.85 -7.69
C SER A 136 4.26 13.37 -7.76
N PRO A 137 5.45 13.00 -8.26
CA PRO A 137 5.95 11.63 -8.12
C PRO A 137 6.14 11.22 -6.66
N ASP A 138 6.23 12.18 -5.73
CA ASP A 138 6.34 11.92 -4.29
C ASP A 138 4.99 11.71 -3.57
N ASP A 139 3.85 11.97 -4.23
CA ASP A 139 2.51 11.75 -3.66
C ASP A 139 2.29 10.28 -3.27
N PHE A 140 1.45 10.04 -2.26
CA PHE A 140 1.19 8.71 -1.72
C PHE A 140 -0.16 8.16 -2.19
N VAL A 141 -0.14 6.97 -2.79
CA VAL A 141 -1.32 6.23 -3.25
C VAL A 141 -1.62 5.09 -2.27
N TYR A 142 -2.79 5.10 -1.66
CA TYR A 142 -3.27 4.10 -0.70
C TYR A 142 -4.27 3.19 -1.40
N THR A 143 -4.14 1.88 -1.26
CA THR A 143 -5.15 0.91 -1.73
C THR A 143 -5.98 0.42 -0.55
N VAL A 144 -7.29 0.63 -0.60
CA VAL A 144 -8.21 0.30 0.49
C VAL A 144 -9.46 -0.37 -0.08
N ASP A 145 -9.81 -1.55 0.42
CA ASP A 145 -10.94 -2.32 -0.09
C ASP A 145 -12.27 -1.82 0.52
N ALA A 146 -13.34 -1.80 -0.28
CA ALA A 146 -14.65 -1.22 0.09
C ALA A 146 -15.48 -2.06 1.11
N ASP A 147 -14.94 -3.19 1.57
CA ASP A 147 -15.66 -4.20 2.36
C ASP A 147 -15.50 -4.06 3.89
N GLY A 148 -14.63 -3.12 4.31
CA GLY A 148 -14.37 -2.79 5.72
C GLY A 148 -13.31 -3.63 6.42
N GLN A 149 -12.52 -4.45 5.69
CA GLN A 149 -11.46 -5.27 6.31
C GLN A 149 -10.20 -4.51 6.75
N HIS A 150 -10.02 -3.25 6.37
CA HIS A 150 -8.81 -2.47 6.68
C HIS A 150 -9.02 -1.55 7.88
N GLU A 151 -8.11 -1.60 8.85
CA GLU A 151 -8.08 -0.62 9.95
C GLU A 151 -7.57 0.73 9.43
N LEU A 152 -8.40 1.77 9.53
CA LEU A 152 -8.08 3.11 8.99
C LEU A 152 -7.44 4.00 10.05
N ALA A 153 -7.61 3.70 11.35
CA ALA A 153 -6.98 4.46 12.44
C ALA A 153 -5.44 4.40 12.41
N VAL A 154 -4.85 3.43 11.71
CA VAL A 154 -3.39 3.33 11.53
C VAL A 154 -2.83 4.15 10.36
N LEU A 155 -3.67 4.78 9.53
CA LEU A 155 -3.22 5.49 8.31
C LEU A 155 -2.15 6.55 8.59
N GLU A 156 -2.27 7.31 9.69
CA GLU A 156 -1.27 8.31 10.07
C GLU A 156 0.09 7.69 10.46
N ASP A 157 0.10 6.51 11.12
CA ASP A 157 1.35 5.80 11.43
C ASP A 157 2.00 5.25 10.16
N LEU A 158 1.20 4.65 9.27
CA LEU A 158 1.66 4.11 8.00
C LEU A 158 2.20 5.22 7.08
N HIS A 159 1.52 6.37 7.02
CA HIS A 159 1.97 7.57 6.30
C HIS A 159 3.30 8.09 6.84
N ARG A 160 3.43 8.23 8.16
CA ARG A 160 4.67 8.64 8.81
C ARG A 160 5.83 7.69 8.48
N ARG A 161 5.61 6.37 8.50
CA ARG A 161 6.63 5.38 8.08
C ARG A 161 7.04 5.53 6.63
N MET A 162 6.08 5.67 5.72
CA MET A 162 6.35 5.91 4.28
C MET A 162 7.23 7.13 4.05
N HIS A 163 6.98 8.21 4.78
CA HIS A 163 7.76 9.44 4.73
C HIS A 163 9.15 9.29 5.39
N ASP A 164 9.19 8.95 6.67
CA ASP A 164 10.41 9.02 7.50
C ASP A 164 11.43 7.93 7.15
N GLU A 165 10.99 6.72 6.81
CA GLU A 165 11.85 5.63 6.35
C GLU A 165 12.21 5.77 4.85
N ARG A 166 11.63 6.78 4.18
CA ARG A 166 11.76 7.04 2.73
C ARG A 166 11.46 5.80 1.90
N LEU A 167 10.28 5.23 2.10
CA LEU A 167 9.82 4.04 1.39
C LEU A 167 9.21 4.42 0.05
N ASP A 168 9.24 3.46 -0.86
CA ASP A 168 8.57 3.53 -2.16
C ASP A 168 7.28 2.69 -2.14
N ALA A 169 7.25 1.64 -1.32
CA ALA A 169 6.04 0.89 -1.02
C ALA A 169 6.02 0.29 0.39
N LEU A 170 4.85 0.30 1.01
CA LEU A 170 4.55 -0.38 2.26
C LEU A 170 3.31 -1.25 2.07
N LEU A 171 3.48 -2.56 2.16
CA LEU A 171 2.38 -3.52 2.15
C LEU A 171 2.10 -3.93 3.60
N VAL A 172 0.89 -3.66 4.09
CA VAL A 172 0.55 -3.94 5.50
C VAL A 172 0.49 -5.45 5.75
N GLN A 173 1.14 -5.93 6.80
CA GLN A 173 1.03 -7.33 7.22
C GLN A 173 -0.25 -7.52 8.03
N ARG A 174 -1.18 -8.35 7.58
CA ARG A 174 -2.42 -8.66 8.30
C ARG A 174 -2.10 -9.53 9.52
N ASP A 175 -2.74 -9.23 10.65
CA ASP A 175 -2.75 -10.15 11.79
C ASP A 175 -3.67 -11.34 11.51
N LEU A 176 -3.05 -12.47 11.14
CA LEU A 176 -3.74 -13.74 10.85
C LEU A 176 -3.87 -14.64 12.09
N SER A 177 -3.55 -14.18 13.31
CA SER A 177 -3.57 -15.01 14.52
C SER A 177 -4.93 -15.63 14.83
N THR A 178 -6.01 -14.94 14.45
CA THR A 178 -7.41 -15.38 14.59
C THR A 178 -7.91 -16.24 13.42
N TYR A 179 -7.12 -16.37 12.35
CA TYR A 179 -7.52 -17.09 11.13
C TYR A 179 -7.30 -18.61 11.29
N PRO A 180 -8.07 -19.45 10.57
CA PRO A 180 -7.85 -20.89 10.54
C PRO A 180 -6.39 -21.27 10.18
N PRO A 181 -5.78 -22.30 10.81
CA PRO A 181 -4.36 -22.63 10.61
C PRO A 181 -3.95 -22.85 9.15
N TYR A 182 -4.85 -23.38 8.30
CA TYR A 182 -4.56 -23.57 6.88
C TYR A 182 -4.37 -22.24 6.11
N LYS A 183 -5.01 -21.14 6.55
CA LYS A 183 -4.79 -19.79 6.00
C LYS A 183 -3.43 -19.24 6.43
N GLN A 184 -3.03 -19.47 7.69
CA GLN A 184 -1.72 -19.04 8.19
C GLN A 184 -0.58 -19.76 7.45
N VAL A 185 -0.69 -21.09 7.27
CA VAL A 185 0.25 -21.89 6.47
C VAL A 185 0.23 -21.48 5.00
N GLY A 186 -0.96 -21.27 4.41
CA GLY A 186 -1.09 -20.79 3.02
C GLY A 186 -0.38 -19.46 2.79
N ASN A 187 -0.64 -18.46 3.64
CA ASN A 187 0.04 -17.16 3.58
C ASN A 187 1.57 -17.31 3.73
N TRP A 188 2.05 -18.18 4.63
CA TRP A 188 3.48 -18.42 4.80
C TRP A 188 4.13 -19.01 3.53
N VAL A 189 3.46 -19.97 2.87
CA VAL A 189 3.93 -20.53 1.58
C VAL A 189 3.96 -19.45 0.50
N MET A 190 2.88 -18.69 0.34
CA MET A 190 2.76 -17.62 -0.66
C MET A 190 3.79 -16.51 -0.44
N SER A 191 3.98 -16.08 0.79
CA SER A 191 4.95 -15.04 1.15
C SER A 191 6.40 -15.50 1.03
N THR A 192 6.69 -16.79 1.29
CA THR A 192 8.00 -17.40 1.01
C THR A 192 8.27 -17.47 -0.50
N TRP A 193 7.29 -17.87 -1.30
CA TRP A 193 7.38 -17.89 -2.76
C TRP A 193 7.61 -16.47 -3.33
N ALA A 194 6.87 -15.48 -2.83
CA ALA A 194 7.06 -14.08 -3.19
C ALA A 194 8.45 -13.56 -2.81
N THR A 195 8.95 -13.90 -1.62
CA THR A 195 10.30 -13.53 -1.16
C THR A 195 11.37 -14.03 -2.12
N ILE A 196 11.25 -15.25 -2.66
CA ILE A 196 12.15 -15.79 -3.69
C ILE A 196 12.07 -14.95 -4.98
N TRP A 197 10.87 -14.75 -5.53
CA TRP A 197 10.68 -14.08 -6.81
C TRP A 197 10.87 -12.56 -6.77
N SER A 198 10.85 -11.94 -5.59
CA SER A 198 11.16 -10.51 -5.39
C SER A 198 12.64 -10.19 -5.61
N GLY A 199 13.53 -11.19 -5.55
CA GLY A 199 14.98 -11.00 -5.42
C GLY A 199 15.49 -10.98 -3.97
N GLY A 200 14.74 -11.58 -3.03
CA GLY A 200 15.15 -11.71 -1.63
C GLY A 200 14.63 -10.62 -0.69
N VAL A 201 13.71 -9.77 -1.13
CA VAL A 201 12.98 -8.86 -0.23
C VAL A 201 12.06 -9.70 0.65
N ALA A 202 12.16 -9.54 1.98
CA ALA A 202 11.39 -10.30 2.93
C ALA A 202 9.91 -9.85 2.95
N LEU A 203 9.06 -10.61 2.26
CA LEU A 203 7.61 -10.45 2.24
C LEU A 203 7.01 -11.44 3.24
N LYS A 204 6.13 -10.97 4.14
CA LYS A 204 5.47 -11.76 5.21
C LYS A 204 3.97 -11.95 4.98
N ASP A 205 3.37 -11.08 4.17
CA ASP A 205 1.98 -11.12 3.75
C ASP A 205 1.83 -10.34 2.43
N VAL A 206 2.13 -11.03 1.33
CA VAL A 206 2.12 -10.45 -0.03
C VAL A 206 0.70 -10.25 -0.58
N GLU A 207 -0.27 -11.03 -0.10
CA GLU A 207 -1.68 -11.03 -0.54
C GLU A 207 -2.53 -9.94 0.15
N SER A 208 -1.89 -8.98 0.82
CA SER A 208 -2.56 -7.89 1.52
C SER A 208 -3.04 -6.81 0.55
N GLY A 209 -4.34 -6.55 0.54
CA GLY A 209 -4.95 -5.46 -0.24
C GLY A 209 -4.55 -4.08 0.28
N TYR A 210 -4.19 -3.96 1.57
CA TYR A 210 -3.87 -2.69 2.22
C TYR A 210 -2.40 -2.29 1.99
N ARG A 211 -2.19 -1.35 1.07
CA ARG A 211 -0.85 -0.98 0.59
C ARG A 211 -0.76 0.53 0.41
N ILE A 212 0.46 1.06 0.52
CA ILE A 212 0.77 2.46 0.22
C ILE A 212 1.96 2.49 -0.75
N PHE A 213 1.88 3.31 -1.77
CA PHE A 213 2.92 3.48 -2.79
C PHE A 213 3.31 4.95 -2.92
N ARG A 214 4.57 5.22 -3.26
CA ARG A 214 4.99 6.49 -3.87
C ARG A 214 4.54 6.50 -5.32
N LEU A 215 3.84 7.55 -5.76
CA LEU A 215 3.17 7.60 -7.07
C LEU A 215 4.15 7.41 -8.24
N GLY A 216 5.37 7.95 -8.16
CA GLY A 216 6.41 7.74 -9.17
C GLY A 216 6.86 6.28 -9.28
N ALA A 217 7.02 5.57 -8.16
CA ALA A 217 7.40 4.16 -8.15
C ALA A 217 6.26 3.26 -8.67
N LEU A 218 5.01 3.60 -8.32
CA LEU A 218 3.82 2.94 -8.87
C LEU A 218 3.73 3.16 -10.40
N ALA A 219 3.99 4.37 -10.88
CA ALA A 219 3.91 4.71 -12.30
C ALA A 219 4.96 3.97 -13.17
N ASP A 220 6.18 3.74 -12.66
CA ASP A 220 7.20 2.88 -13.29
C ASP A 220 6.77 1.40 -13.26
N ALA A 221 6.26 0.92 -12.12
CA ALA A 221 5.77 -0.45 -11.99
C ALA A 221 4.66 -0.81 -13.00
N LEU A 222 3.82 0.15 -13.41
CA LEU A 222 2.75 -0.06 -14.38
C LEU A 222 3.25 -0.49 -15.78
N ASP A 223 4.50 -0.23 -16.17
CA ASP A 223 5.04 -0.67 -17.46
C ASP A 223 5.37 -2.19 -17.50
N TYR A 224 5.40 -2.81 -16.32
CA TYR A 224 5.66 -4.24 -16.13
C TYR A 224 4.46 -4.99 -15.55
N TYR A 225 3.45 -4.27 -15.07
CA TYR A 225 2.19 -4.82 -14.59
C TYR A 225 1.35 -5.37 -15.75
N GLN A 226 0.68 -6.50 -15.53
CA GLN A 226 -0.43 -6.96 -16.37
C GLN A 226 -1.73 -7.07 -15.58
N GLY A 227 -1.70 -7.68 -14.38
CA GLY A 227 -2.88 -7.93 -13.57
C GLY A 227 -3.76 -9.05 -14.15
N TYR A 228 -4.36 -9.83 -13.27
CA TYR A 228 -5.46 -10.73 -13.61
C TYR A 228 -6.28 -11.08 -12.37
N LYS A 229 -7.52 -10.57 -12.33
CA LYS A 229 -8.51 -10.77 -11.25
C LYS A 229 -8.09 -10.25 -9.88
N TYR A 230 -7.22 -10.98 -9.17
CA TYR A 230 -6.75 -10.68 -7.81
C TYR A 230 -5.22 -10.65 -7.69
N SER A 231 -4.52 -10.89 -8.81
CA SER A 231 -3.06 -11.01 -8.82
C SER A 231 -2.32 -9.69 -8.65
N GLU A 232 -3.02 -8.56 -8.54
CA GLU A 232 -2.38 -7.24 -8.44
C GLU A 232 -1.65 -7.04 -7.12
N THR A 233 -2.10 -7.70 -6.04
CA THR A 233 -1.42 -7.71 -4.74
C THR A 233 -0.01 -8.28 -4.89
N VAL A 234 0.09 -9.47 -5.46
CA VAL A 234 1.37 -10.18 -5.63
C VAL A 234 2.22 -9.61 -6.76
N GLU A 235 1.61 -9.24 -7.90
CA GLU A 235 2.36 -8.77 -9.06
C GLU A 235 3.06 -7.44 -8.78
N VAL A 236 2.36 -6.44 -8.20
CA VAL A 236 2.97 -5.12 -7.95
C VAL A 236 4.10 -5.22 -6.91
N ALA A 237 3.94 -6.09 -5.89
CA ALA A 237 4.96 -6.34 -4.86
C ALA A 237 6.26 -6.90 -5.47
N ILE A 238 6.13 -7.87 -6.38
CA ILE A 238 7.26 -8.44 -7.11
C ILE A 238 7.85 -7.39 -8.05
N VAL A 239 7.05 -6.71 -8.87
CA VAL A 239 7.54 -5.71 -9.83
C VAL A 239 8.35 -4.63 -9.12
N LEU A 240 7.81 -4.00 -8.06
CA LEU A 240 8.50 -2.95 -7.31
C LEU A 240 9.83 -3.44 -6.71
N SER A 241 9.82 -4.64 -6.10
CA SER A 241 11.04 -5.26 -5.56
C SER A 241 12.09 -5.52 -6.63
N ARG A 242 11.66 -6.01 -7.81
CA ARG A 242 12.52 -6.26 -8.98
C ARG A 242 12.99 -4.98 -9.67
N LEU A 243 12.28 -3.87 -9.51
CA LEU A 243 12.75 -2.55 -9.94
C LEU A 243 13.74 -1.93 -8.93
N GLY A 244 13.95 -2.55 -7.77
CA GLY A 244 14.91 -2.12 -6.76
C GLY A 244 14.38 -1.04 -5.82
N TYR A 245 13.06 -0.84 -5.81
CA TYR A 245 12.38 0.09 -4.91
C TYR A 245 12.39 -0.39 -3.45
N ARG A 246 12.27 0.55 -2.51
CA ARG A 246 12.24 0.30 -1.07
C ARG A 246 10.85 -0.19 -0.65
N VAL A 247 10.69 -1.51 -0.70
CA VAL A 247 9.45 -2.22 -0.31
C VAL A 247 9.57 -2.75 1.12
N ARG A 248 8.59 -2.47 1.98
CA ARG A 248 8.41 -3.12 3.30
C ARG A 248 7.11 -3.91 3.36
N ASN A 249 7.11 -5.01 4.11
CA ASN A 249 5.95 -5.88 4.32
C ASN A 249 5.99 -6.61 5.68
N ASP A 250 6.20 -5.83 6.74
CA ASP A 250 6.43 -6.32 8.10
C ASP A 250 5.80 -5.43 9.19
N VAL A 251 4.96 -4.47 8.80
CA VAL A 251 4.15 -3.66 9.73
C VAL A 251 2.84 -4.39 9.98
N LEU A 252 2.73 -5.02 11.15
CA LEU A 252 1.56 -5.80 11.57
C LEU A 252 0.39 -4.88 11.93
N VAL A 253 -0.79 -5.13 11.35
CA VAL A 253 -2.03 -4.39 11.62
C VAL A 253 -3.19 -5.38 11.82
N PRO A 254 -4.07 -5.16 12.83
CA PRO A 254 -5.24 -6.00 13.04
C PRO A 254 -6.23 -5.89 11.87
N VAL A 255 -6.90 -7.00 11.56
CA VAL A 255 -8.01 -7.04 10.59
C VAL A 255 -9.33 -6.90 11.38
N PRO A 256 -10.08 -5.78 11.29
CA PRO A 256 -11.27 -5.58 12.11
C PRO A 256 -12.43 -6.54 11.80
N VAL A 257 -12.50 -7.04 10.55
CA VAL A 257 -13.55 -7.97 10.10
C VAL A 257 -12.91 -9.09 9.28
N PHE A 258 -13.13 -10.35 9.66
CA PHE A 258 -12.74 -11.48 8.82
C PHE A 258 -13.78 -11.74 7.73
N ARG A 259 -13.40 -11.45 6.48
CA ARG A 259 -14.02 -11.95 5.25
C ARG A 259 -12.94 -12.71 4.45
N SER A 260 -13.34 -13.74 3.70
CA SER A 260 -12.44 -14.50 2.84
C SER A 260 -13.18 -14.96 1.59
N ARG A 261 -12.97 -14.27 0.47
CA ARG A 261 -13.51 -14.65 -0.85
C ARG A 261 -12.55 -15.49 -1.71
N THR A 262 -11.30 -15.69 -1.26
CA THR A 262 -10.25 -16.44 -1.97
C THR A 262 -10.70 -17.86 -2.35
N ARG A 263 -10.59 -18.22 -3.63
CA ARG A 263 -10.81 -19.58 -4.13
C ARG A 263 -9.48 -20.22 -4.52
N MET A 264 -9.41 -21.55 -4.56
CA MET A 264 -8.17 -22.27 -4.89
C MET A 264 -7.59 -21.90 -6.26
N LYS A 265 -8.44 -21.54 -7.23
CA LYS A 265 -8.01 -21.06 -8.55
C LYS A 265 -7.21 -19.76 -8.50
N ASP A 266 -7.48 -18.90 -7.51
CA ASP A 266 -6.87 -17.58 -7.38
C ASP A 266 -5.43 -17.77 -6.85
N VAL A 267 -5.24 -18.64 -5.86
CA VAL A 267 -3.91 -19.08 -5.37
C VAL A 267 -3.02 -19.63 -6.51
N VAL A 268 -3.59 -20.42 -7.44
CA VAL A 268 -2.86 -20.96 -8.60
C VAL A 268 -2.47 -19.86 -9.58
N ILE A 269 -3.32 -18.85 -9.79
CA ILE A 269 -3.01 -17.67 -10.60
C ILE A 269 -1.84 -16.91 -9.96
N ASP A 270 -1.90 -16.65 -8.65
CA ASP A 270 -0.90 -15.85 -7.93
C ASP A 270 0.47 -16.53 -7.89
N LEU A 271 0.51 -17.85 -7.66
CA LEU A 271 1.73 -18.67 -7.75
C LEU A 271 2.40 -18.59 -9.13
N ALA A 272 1.64 -18.42 -10.21
CA ALA A 272 2.15 -18.25 -11.57
C ALA A 272 2.47 -16.78 -11.93
N ALA A 273 1.72 -15.83 -11.36
CA ALA A 273 1.90 -14.40 -11.61
C ALA A 273 3.24 -13.88 -11.07
N MET A 274 3.65 -14.32 -9.88
CA MET A 274 4.93 -13.92 -9.26
C MET A 274 6.17 -14.20 -10.13
N PRO A 275 6.44 -15.45 -10.60
CA PRO A 275 7.55 -15.70 -11.51
C PRO A 275 7.38 -14.97 -12.86
N ALA A 276 6.17 -14.91 -13.42
CA ALA A 276 5.93 -14.22 -14.67
C ALA A 276 6.27 -12.72 -14.60
N ALA A 277 5.89 -12.05 -13.51
CA ALA A 277 6.24 -10.66 -13.21
C ALA A 277 7.77 -10.49 -13.05
N ALA A 278 8.42 -11.38 -12.28
CA ALA A 278 9.86 -11.32 -12.07
C ALA A 278 10.67 -11.48 -13.37
N PHE A 279 10.28 -12.43 -14.25
CA PHE A 279 10.87 -12.57 -15.57
C PHE A 279 10.54 -11.39 -16.48
N ARG A 280 9.31 -10.86 -16.44
CA ARG A 280 8.88 -9.69 -17.23
C ARG A 280 9.74 -8.46 -16.92
N VAL A 281 10.00 -8.13 -15.66
CA VAL A 281 10.95 -7.06 -15.30
C VAL A 281 12.36 -7.38 -15.80
N THR A 282 12.85 -8.59 -15.54
CA THR A 282 14.22 -9.00 -15.92
C THR A 282 14.48 -8.97 -17.43
N LEU A 283 13.45 -9.24 -18.25
CA LEU A 283 13.56 -9.27 -19.71
C LEU A 283 13.30 -7.92 -20.39
N ARG A 284 12.50 -7.05 -19.77
CA ARG A 284 12.08 -5.76 -20.37
C ARG A 284 12.87 -4.55 -19.85
N ARG A 285 13.43 -4.60 -18.63
CA ARG A 285 14.14 -3.44 -18.07
C ARG A 285 15.38 -3.10 -18.91
N PRO A 286 15.65 -1.81 -19.21
CA PRO A 286 16.88 -1.39 -19.87
C PRO A 286 18.15 -1.93 -19.18
N LYS A 287 19.12 -2.41 -19.96
CA LYS A 287 20.31 -3.14 -19.44
C LYS A 287 21.27 -2.28 -18.62
N ASP A 288 21.18 -0.97 -18.77
CA ASP A 288 21.87 0.07 -17.99
C ASP A 288 21.25 0.24 -16.59
N GLN A 289 20.02 -0.21 -16.38
CA GLN A 289 19.36 -0.19 -15.07
C GLN A 289 19.45 -1.57 -14.40
N PRO A 290 20.20 -1.73 -13.30
CA PRO A 290 20.35 -3.03 -12.66
C PRO A 290 19.01 -3.54 -12.10
N VAL A 291 18.71 -4.80 -12.40
CA VAL A 291 17.66 -5.57 -11.74
C VAL A 291 18.33 -6.37 -10.60
N PRO A 292 17.77 -6.45 -9.37
CA PRO A 292 18.32 -7.31 -8.33
C PRO A 292 18.50 -8.75 -8.79
N SER A 293 19.38 -9.51 -8.14
CA SER A 293 19.54 -10.93 -8.45
C SER A 293 18.31 -11.73 -7.99
N LEU A 294 17.92 -12.76 -8.74
CA LEU A 294 17.02 -13.82 -8.22
C LEU A 294 17.78 -14.85 -7.39
N VAL A 295 19.12 -14.86 -7.46
CA VAL A 295 19.98 -15.70 -6.63
C VAL A 295 20.13 -15.03 -5.27
N PRO A 296 19.71 -15.67 -4.15
CA PRO A 296 19.95 -15.17 -2.81
C PRO A 296 21.45 -14.89 -2.61
N PRO A 297 21.84 -13.80 -1.90
CA PRO A 297 23.24 -13.42 -1.77
C PRO A 297 24.13 -14.54 -1.21
N VAL A 298 23.56 -15.43 -0.38
CA VAL A 298 24.23 -16.64 0.16
C VAL A 298 24.69 -17.59 -0.95
N LEU A 299 23.88 -17.82 -1.99
CA LEU A 299 24.24 -18.69 -3.11
C LEU A 299 25.29 -18.04 -4.02
N THR A 300 25.24 -16.72 -4.21
CA THR A 300 26.27 -15.98 -4.93
C THR A 300 27.62 -16.06 -4.20
N SER A 301 27.62 -15.87 -2.88
CA SER A 301 28.84 -16.02 -2.05
C SER A 301 29.37 -17.45 -2.04
N ALA A 302 28.51 -18.46 -1.95
CA ALA A 302 28.90 -19.87 -2.01
C ALA A 302 29.46 -20.26 -3.39
N ALA A 303 28.88 -19.75 -4.48
CA ALA A 303 29.39 -19.99 -5.84
C ALA A 303 30.75 -19.33 -6.08
N ILE A 304 30.95 -18.09 -5.60
CA ILE A 304 32.25 -17.40 -5.67
C ILE A 304 33.30 -18.13 -4.82
N ALA A 305 32.94 -18.57 -3.60
CA ALA A 305 33.84 -19.35 -2.75
C ALA A 305 34.20 -20.71 -3.38
N ALA A 306 33.23 -21.43 -3.95
CA ALA A 306 33.48 -22.69 -4.64
C ALA A 306 34.37 -22.51 -5.89
N ALA A 307 34.18 -21.43 -6.66
CA ALA A 307 35.01 -21.10 -7.80
C ALA A 307 36.45 -20.71 -7.39
N ALA A 308 36.63 -20.07 -6.23
CA ALA A 308 37.95 -19.73 -5.69
C ALA A 308 38.72 -20.94 -5.11
N VAL A 309 38.02 -22.02 -4.75
CA VAL A 309 38.61 -23.26 -4.20
C VAL A 309 38.82 -24.34 -5.27
N ALA A 310 38.24 -24.19 -6.46
CA ALA A 310 38.44 -25.11 -7.57
C ALA A 310 39.89 -25.00 -8.14
N PRO A 311 40.68 -26.09 -8.17
CA PRO A 311 42.01 -26.05 -8.76
C PRO A 311 41.94 -25.89 -10.29
N PRO A 312 42.92 -25.21 -10.93
CA PRO A 312 42.87 -24.92 -12.36
C PRO A 312 42.97 -26.20 -13.20
N LEU A 313 41.87 -26.57 -13.85
CA LEU A 313 41.78 -27.71 -14.78
C LEU A 313 42.45 -27.39 -16.14
N ALA A 314 43.76 -27.16 -16.13
CA ALA A 314 44.53 -26.82 -17.33
C ALA A 314 46.00 -27.30 -17.28
N ALA A 315 46.26 -28.57 -16.94
CA ALA A 315 47.63 -29.12 -16.95
C ALA A 315 47.81 -30.62 -17.28
N VAL A 316 46.74 -31.44 -17.34
CA VAL A 316 46.89 -32.91 -17.47
C VAL A 316 46.10 -33.44 -18.67
N GLY A 317 46.79 -33.75 -19.77
CA GLY A 317 46.15 -34.40 -20.93
C GLY A 317 46.94 -34.46 -22.24
N LEU A 318 47.98 -33.64 -22.43
CA LEU A 318 48.62 -33.45 -23.74
C LEU A 318 50.06 -34.00 -23.83
N LEU A 319 50.28 -35.25 -23.42
CA LEU A 319 51.61 -35.90 -23.50
C LEU A 319 51.59 -37.43 -23.76
N ARG A 320 50.81 -37.87 -24.77
CA ARG A 320 50.98 -39.20 -25.39
C ARG A 320 50.93 -39.13 -26.93
N ARG A 321 52.06 -38.79 -27.55
CA ARG A 321 52.34 -39.06 -28.97
C ARG A 321 53.70 -39.73 -29.10
N ARG A 322 53.83 -40.62 -30.10
CA ARG A 322 55.02 -41.42 -30.50
C ARG A 322 55.44 -42.57 -29.57
N ARG A 323 55.04 -43.79 -29.94
CA ARG A 323 55.93 -44.83 -30.50
C ARG A 323 55.16 -46.11 -30.84
N ARG A 324 55.06 -46.45 -32.13
CA ARG A 324 55.21 -47.80 -32.71
C ARG A 324 54.90 -47.81 -34.22
N SER A 325 55.96 -47.81 -35.02
CA SER A 325 55.99 -48.47 -36.34
C SER A 325 57.39 -49.05 -36.52
N ARG A 326 57.47 -50.39 -36.60
CA ARG A 326 58.61 -51.20 -37.09
C ARG A 326 58.41 -52.67 -36.70
N ARG A 327 57.65 -53.39 -37.52
CA ARG A 327 57.98 -54.67 -38.18
C ARG A 327 56.70 -55.23 -38.78
#